data_AF-A0A9D2AZE1-F1
#
_entry.id   AF-A0A9D2AZE1-F1
#
_cell.length_a   1.000
_cell.length_b   1.000
_cell.length_c   1.000
_cell.angle_alpha   90.00
_cell.angle_beta   90.00
_cell.angle_gamma   90.00
#
_symmetry.space_group_name_H-M   'P 1'
#
loop_
_entity.id
_entity.type
_entity.pdbx_description
1 polymer ?
#
loop_
_entity_poly.entity_id
_entity_poly.type
_entity_poly.pdbx_seq_one_letter_code
_entity_poly.pdbx_strand_id
1 'polypeptide(L)'
;MKITHIHIERFRGFQNEDFEVGSQLTAIAGQNGTQKSTLLGIVTQTFTLKPEDPMRAEKPLCGGSYISAFKDKFRLSPIFDRPKGHEWTISFDIGVDDFTVESIKRTGDPNVRFWKKGARQEGDGYISFPTIFLSLKRLVPMAEEAKIITDDTLLTPEELSEFKQLHNKILIVQTPISSATTITSKNKQSIGVSTELYDWNQN
;
A
#
# COMPACT_ATOMS: atom_id res chain seq x y z
N MET A 1 -10.31 9.76 10.66
CA MET A 1 -9.79 10.29 9.38
C MET A 1 -10.18 9.34 8.27
N LYS A 2 -11.06 9.79 7.38
CA LYS A 2 -11.39 9.13 6.12
C LYS A 2 -11.11 10.11 4.99
N ILE A 3 -10.57 9.62 3.88
CA ILE A 3 -10.49 10.41 2.65
C ILE A 3 -11.91 10.54 2.13
N THR A 4 -12.34 11.77 1.83
CA THR A 4 -13.66 12.06 1.28
C THR A 4 -13.58 12.49 -0.18
N HIS A 5 -12.55 13.27 -0.51
CA HIS A 5 -12.40 13.89 -1.82
C HIS A 5 -10.93 13.93 -2.26
N ILE A 6 -10.71 13.81 -3.56
CA ILE A 6 -9.40 13.98 -4.20
C ILE A 6 -9.59 14.90 -5.39
N HIS A 7 -8.92 16.04 -5.37
CA HIS A 7 -8.87 16.98 -6.48
C HIS A 7 -7.49 16.90 -7.16
N ILE A 8 -7.45 16.55 -8.45
CA ILE A 8 -6.23 16.49 -9.25
C ILE A 8 -6.22 17.66 -10.21
N GLU A 9 -5.54 18.73 -9.80
CA GLU A 9 -5.30 19.92 -10.64
C GLU A 9 -4.55 19.51 -11.92
N ARG A 10 -3.47 18.72 -11.78
CA ARG A 10 -2.73 18.17 -12.93
C ARG A 10 -1.92 16.94 -12.54
N PHE A 11 -2.04 15.87 -13.31
CA PHE A 11 -1.13 14.73 -13.26
C PHE A 11 -1.25 13.92 -14.55
N ARG A 12 -0.25 14.02 -15.44
CA ARG A 12 -0.27 13.35 -16.76
C ARG A 12 -1.57 13.66 -17.51
N GLY A 13 -2.45 12.68 -17.71
CA GLY A 13 -3.70 12.89 -18.43
C GLY A 13 -4.85 13.39 -17.55
N PHE A 14 -4.70 13.44 -16.22
CA PHE A 14 -5.65 14.14 -15.36
C PHE A 14 -5.39 15.65 -15.43
N GLN A 15 -6.44 16.42 -15.71
CA GLN A 15 -6.41 17.87 -15.83
C GLN A 15 -7.67 18.42 -15.17
N ASN A 16 -7.53 18.99 -13.97
CA ASN A 16 -8.64 19.54 -13.19
C ASN A 16 -9.80 18.54 -12.99
N GLU A 17 -9.47 17.38 -12.40
CA GLU A 17 -10.40 16.26 -12.21
C GLU A 17 -10.69 16.03 -10.72
N ASP A 18 -11.93 15.66 -10.41
CA ASP A 18 -12.44 15.47 -9.06
C ASP A 18 -12.92 14.04 -8.83
N PHE A 19 -12.57 13.46 -7.67
CA PHE A 19 -12.93 12.08 -7.31
C PHE A 19 -13.45 12.02 -5.88
N GLU A 20 -14.69 11.53 -5.72
CA GLU A 20 -15.24 11.19 -4.42
C GLU A 20 -14.79 9.78 -3.99
N VAL A 21 -14.46 9.64 -2.71
CA VAL A 21 -14.06 8.37 -2.11
C VAL A 21 -15.18 7.85 -1.23
N GLY A 22 -15.61 6.61 -1.49
CA GLY A 22 -16.63 5.93 -0.71
C GLY A 22 -16.21 5.75 0.75
N SER A 23 -17.18 5.80 1.66
CA SER A 23 -16.94 5.80 3.11
C SER A 23 -16.42 4.48 3.70
N GLN A 24 -16.46 3.39 2.92
CA GLN A 24 -16.04 2.04 3.32
C GLN A 24 -15.25 1.32 2.22
N LEU A 25 -15.77 1.29 0.99
CA LEU A 25 -15.16 0.64 -0.16
C LEU A 25 -15.31 1.51 -1.39
N THR A 26 -14.21 1.71 -2.12
CA THR A 26 -14.20 2.38 -3.42
C THR A 26 -13.61 1.45 -4.46
N ALA A 27 -14.36 1.18 -5.53
CA ALA A 27 -13.90 0.35 -6.64
C ALA A 27 -13.53 1.26 -7.84
N ILE A 28 -12.26 1.21 -8.25
CA ILE A 28 -11.76 1.94 -9.43
C ILE A 28 -11.50 0.92 -10.54
N ALA A 29 -12.29 0.99 -11.62
CA ALA A 29 -12.21 0.06 -12.75
C ALA A 29 -12.01 0.81 -14.08
N GLY A 30 -11.56 0.10 -15.11
CA GLY A 30 -11.29 0.68 -16.43
C GLY A 30 -10.22 -0.07 -17.21
N GLN A 31 -10.07 0.22 -18.51
CA GLN A 31 -9.11 -0.46 -19.39
C GLN A 31 -7.65 -0.19 -18.99
N ASN A 32 -6.71 -1.00 -19.48
CA ASN A 32 -5.28 -0.73 -19.28
C ASN A 32 -4.90 0.64 -19.86
N GLY A 33 -3.94 1.33 -19.23
CA GLY A 33 -3.51 2.67 -19.65
C GLY A 33 -4.39 3.84 -19.16
N THR A 34 -5.54 3.59 -18.55
CA THR A 34 -6.45 4.63 -18.00
C THR A 34 -6.00 5.25 -16.67
N GLN A 35 -4.72 5.15 -16.33
CA GLN A 35 -4.13 5.81 -15.14
C GLN A 35 -4.72 5.40 -13.76
N LYS A 36 -5.42 4.27 -13.65
CA LYS A 36 -5.91 3.73 -12.36
C LYS A 36 -4.81 3.60 -11.30
N SER A 37 -3.65 3.06 -11.68
CA SER A 37 -2.50 2.93 -10.78
C SER A 37 -1.93 4.28 -10.36
N THR A 38 -2.07 5.31 -11.20
CA THR A 38 -1.68 6.68 -10.88
C THR A 38 -2.59 7.24 -9.79
N LEU A 39 -3.91 7.07 -9.89
CA LEU A 39 -4.84 7.48 -8.84
C LEU A 39 -4.56 6.76 -7.50
N LEU A 40 -4.28 5.45 -7.54
CA LEU A 40 -3.87 4.71 -6.34
C LEU A 40 -2.53 5.20 -5.76
N GLY A 41 -1.59 5.56 -6.64
CA GLY A 41 -0.33 6.18 -6.23
C GLY A 41 -0.54 7.53 -5.56
N ILE A 42 -1.43 8.38 -6.10
CA ILE A 42 -1.78 9.70 -5.57
C ILE A 42 -2.32 9.58 -4.15
N VAL A 43 -3.29 8.68 -3.94
CA VAL A 43 -3.90 8.41 -2.63
C VAL A 43 -2.86 7.95 -1.61
N THR A 44 -1.97 7.05 -2.01
CA THR A 44 -1.05 6.46 -1.05
C THR A 44 0.21 7.30 -0.82
N GLN A 45 0.52 8.25 -1.69
CA GLN A 45 1.67 9.14 -1.53
C GLN A 45 1.50 10.11 -0.37
N THR A 46 0.26 10.44 0.02
CA THR A 46 -0.01 11.39 1.11
C THR A 46 0.29 10.86 2.50
N PHE A 47 0.54 9.55 2.63
CA PHE A 47 0.74 8.87 3.90
C PHE A 47 2.16 8.31 4.05
N THR A 48 2.69 8.37 5.27
CA THR A 48 3.95 7.76 5.68
C THR A 48 3.86 7.32 7.15
N LEU A 49 4.93 6.78 7.72
CA LEU A 49 5.09 6.65 9.16
C LEU A 49 6.26 7.50 9.64
N LYS A 50 6.04 8.30 10.68
CA LYS A 50 7.09 9.09 11.32
C LYS A 50 8.11 8.18 12.02
N PRO A 51 9.36 8.63 12.26
CA PRO A 51 10.39 7.80 12.90
C PRO A 51 9.99 7.26 14.27
N GLU A 52 9.18 8.01 15.01
CA GLU A 52 8.74 7.70 16.38
C GLU A 52 7.48 6.82 16.41
N ASP A 53 6.88 6.55 15.24
CA ASP A 53 5.65 5.76 15.13
C ASP A 53 5.95 4.26 15.39
N PRO A 54 5.32 3.63 16.39
CA PRO A 54 5.61 2.23 16.73
C PRO A 54 5.32 1.27 15.57
N MET A 55 4.36 1.58 14.70
CA MET A 55 4.06 0.76 13.51
C MET A 55 5.21 0.70 12.50
N ARG A 56 6.23 1.55 12.64
CA ARG A 56 7.40 1.54 11.76
C ARG A 56 8.30 0.32 11.96
N ALA A 57 8.32 -0.25 13.16
CA ALA A 57 9.05 -1.48 13.46
C ALA A 57 8.29 -2.73 12.98
N GLU A 58 6.97 -2.61 12.82
CA GLU A 58 6.09 -3.70 12.46
C GLU A 58 6.04 -3.98 10.96
N LYS A 59 5.65 -5.20 10.61
CA LYS A 59 5.50 -5.65 9.22
C LYS A 59 4.12 -6.25 8.95
N PRO A 60 3.51 -5.95 7.80
CA PRO A 60 2.31 -6.66 7.38
C PRO A 60 2.58 -8.15 7.17
N LEU A 61 1.59 -9.01 7.45
CA LEU A 61 1.67 -10.46 7.18
C LEU A 61 1.81 -10.78 5.67
N CYS A 62 1.37 -9.86 4.82
CA CYS A 62 1.56 -9.93 3.37
C CYS A 62 2.95 -9.43 2.91
N GLY A 63 3.85 -9.15 3.86
CA GLY A 63 5.18 -8.63 3.59
C GLY A 63 5.26 -7.12 3.39
N GLY A 64 6.49 -6.65 3.17
CA GLY A 64 6.79 -5.23 2.97
C GLY A 64 6.80 -4.43 4.27
N SER A 65 6.37 -3.17 4.18
CA SER A 65 6.28 -2.25 5.31
C SER A 65 4.98 -1.45 5.24
N TYR A 66 4.55 -0.89 6.36
CA TYR A 66 3.44 0.06 6.40
C TYR A 66 3.78 1.45 5.82
N ILE A 67 5.02 1.65 5.39
CA ILE A 67 5.46 2.86 4.69
C ILE A 67 5.21 2.68 3.19
N SER A 68 4.42 3.59 2.65
CA SER A 68 4.16 3.73 1.22
C SER A 68 5.42 4.19 0.48
N ALA A 69 6.21 3.26 -0.07
CA ALA A 69 7.38 3.63 -0.85
C ALA A 69 6.99 4.13 -2.24
N PHE A 70 7.51 5.30 -2.59
CA PHE A 70 7.24 5.99 -3.85
C PHE A 70 7.52 5.15 -5.12
N LYS A 71 8.66 4.46 -5.10
CA LYS A 71 9.17 3.66 -6.24
C LYS A 71 8.27 2.49 -6.60
N ASP A 72 7.44 2.04 -5.67
CA ASP A 72 6.55 0.90 -5.89
C ASP A 72 5.30 1.28 -6.69
N LYS A 73 5.05 2.59 -6.86
CA LYS A 73 3.76 3.11 -7.31
C LYS A 73 3.86 3.97 -8.56
N PHE A 74 4.97 4.68 -8.71
CA PHE A 74 5.23 5.52 -9.86
C PHE A 74 6.52 5.12 -10.57
N ARG A 75 6.39 4.85 -11.87
CA ARG A 75 7.52 4.92 -12.80
C ARG A 75 7.49 6.30 -13.45
N LEU A 76 8.27 7.23 -12.89
CA LEU A 76 8.40 8.58 -13.43
C LEU A 76 9.28 8.58 -14.69
N SER A 77 8.93 9.45 -15.63
CA SER A 77 9.73 9.75 -16.82
C SER A 77 10.53 11.03 -16.58
N PRO A 78 11.87 11.00 -16.66
CA PRO A 78 12.69 12.21 -16.53
C PRO A 78 12.49 13.20 -17.69
N ILE A 79 11.85 12.77 -18.79
CA ILE A 79 11.59 13.59 -19.97
C ILE A 79 10.24 14.31 -19.84
N PHE A 80 9.20 13.56 -19.43
CA PHE A 80 7.81 14.01 -19.44
C PHE A 80 7.31 14.47 -18.05
N ASP A 81 7.75 13.84 -16.97
CA ASP A 81 7.32 14.19 -15.61
C ASP A 81 8.25 15.30 -15.06
N ARG A 82 7.86 16.57 -15.28
CA ARG A 82 8.66 17.75 -14.92
C ARG A 82 8.23 18.40 -13.60
N PRO A 83 9.12 19.13 -12.90
CA PRO A 83 8.74 19.90 -11.71
C PRO A 83 7.57 20.85 -12.00
N LYS A 84 6.70 21.03 -10.99
CA LYS A 84 5.41 21.75 -11.06
C LYS A 84 4.38 21.16 -12.04
N GLY A 85 4.69 20.07 -12.74
CA GLY A 85 3.78 19.38 -13.65
C GLY A 85 2.73 18.50 -12.95
N HIS A 86 2.82 18.37 -11.63
CA HIS A 86 1.90 17.57 -10.83
C HIS A 86 1.45 18.35 -9.61
N GLU A 87 0.13 18.38 -9.39
CA GLU A 87 -0.49 18.97 -8.22
C GLU A 87 -1.83 18.26 -7.96
N TRP A 88 -2.07 17.92 -6.69
CA TRP A 88 -3.35 17.38 -6.24
C TRP A 88 -3.57 17.70 -4.76
N THR A 89 -4.83 17.67 -4.34
CA THR A 89 -5.28 17.89 -2.97
C THR A 89 -6.14 16.71 -2.53
N ILE A 90 -5.90 16.22 -1.32
CA ILE A 90 -6.76 15.22 -0.67
C ILE A 90 -7.46 15.88 0.51
N SER A 91 -8.78 15.73 0.56
CA SER A 91 -9.63 16.20 1.65
C SER A 91 -10.13 15.04 2.51
N PHE A 92 -10.43 15.37 3.77
CA PHE A 92 -10.80 14.40 4.79
C PHE A 92 -12.14 14.76 5.43
N ASP A 93 -12.76 13.78 6.10
CA ASP A 93 -14.08 13.92 6.71
C ASP A 93 -14.17 15.04 7.74
N ILE A 94 -13.46 14.97 8.88
CA ILE A 94 -13.50 16.03 9.91
C ILE A 94 -12.19 16.05 10.72
N GLY A 95 -11.65 17.25 10.96
CA GLY A 95 -10.52 17.49 11.89
C GLY A 95 -9.12 17.33 11.31
N VAL A 96 -9.01 17.19 9.99
CA VAL A 96 -7.73 17.11 9.26
C VAL A 96 -7.80 18.10 8.11
N ASP A 97 -6.83 19.02 8.07
CA ASP A 97 -6.73 19.99 6.98
C ASP A 97 -6.46 19.29 5.64
N ASP A 98 -6.93 19.94 4.57
CA ASP A 98 -6.61 19.52 3.21
C ASP A 98 -5.11 19.36 3.00
N PHE A 99 -4.73 18.27 2.33
CA PHE A 99 -3.34 17.93 2.08
C PHE A 99 -3.03 18.08 0.60
N THR A 100 -2.44 19.22 0.23
CA THR A 100 -1.99 19.49 -1.13
C THR A 100 -0.54 19.06 -1.35
N VAL A 101 -0.30 18.37 -2.46
CA VAL A 101 1.02 17.92 -2.89
C VAL A 101 1.38 18.55 -4.22
N GLU A 102 2.64 18.92 -4.38
CA GLU A 102 3.20 19.35 -5.66
C GLU A 102 4.48 18.57 -6.01
N SER A 103 4.77 18.48 -7.30
CA SER A 103 6.08 18.01 -7.77
C SER A 103 7.14 19.12 -7.72
N ILE A 104 8.27 18.85 -7.08
CA ILE A 104 9.43 19.74 -6.99
C ILE A 104 10.67 19.08 -7.62
N LYS A 105 11.66 19.92 -7.96
CA LYS A 105 12.96 19.44 -8.43
C LYS A 105 13.72 18.79 -7.27
N ARG A 106 14.37 17.66 -7.55
CA ARG A 106 15.29 17.00 -6.62
C ARG A 106 16.74 17.28 -7.03
N THR A 107 17.58 17.67 -6.07
CA THR A 107 19.01 17.90 -6.32
C THR A 107 19.69 16.56 -6.62
N GLY A 108 20.40 16.47 -7.75
CA GLY A 108 21.16 15.27 -8.13
C GLY A 108 20.35 14.09 -8.65
N ASP A 109 19.03 14.22 -8.83
CA ASP A 109 18.16 13.18 -9.40
C ASP A 109 17.41 13.78 -10.61
N PRO A 110 17.38 13.10 -11.78
CA PRO A 110 16.64 13.58 -12.93
C PRO A 110 15.12 13.54 -12.73
N ASN A 111 14.62 12.75 -11.77
CA ASN A 111 13.20 12.64 -11.49
C ASN A 111 12.70 13.71 -10.51
N VAL A 112 11.41 14.04 -10.62
CA VAL A 112 10.74 14.89 -9.64
C VAL A 112 10.56 14.19 -8.30
N ARG A 113 10.41 14.99 -7.25
CA ARG A 113 9.97 14.55 -5.93
C ARG A 113 8.59 15.16 -5.67
N PHE A 114 7.69 14.38 -5.09
CA PHE A 114 6.45 14.93 -4.54
C PHE A 114 6.65 15.44 -3.12
N TRP A 115 6.04 16.58 -2.79
CA TRP A 115 6.17 17.21 -1.49
C TRP A 115 4.90 17.99 -1.12
N LYS A 116 4.63 18.15 0.18
CA LYS A 116 3.52 18.98 0.65
C LYS A 116 3.72 20.41 0.17
N LYS A 117 2.71 20.98 -0.49
CA LYS A 117 2.77 22.34 -1.04
C LYS A 117 2.92 23.35 0.12
N GLY A 118 3.84 24.30 -0.04
CA GLY A 118 4.12 25.33 0.98
C GLY A 118 5.01 24.88 2.15
N ALA A 119 5.17 23.57 2.38
CA ALA A 119 6.10 23.05 3.38
C ALA A 119 7.54 23.07 2.88
N ARG A 120 8.48 23.53 3.72
CA ARG A 120 9.91 23.56 3.36
C ARG A 120 10.85 23.03 4.45
N GLN A 121 10.33 22.67 5.62
CA GLN A 121 11.15 22.15 6.71
C GLN A 121 11.20 20.62 6.70
N GLU A 122 12.27 20.08 7.25
CA GLU A 122 12.38 18.66 7.54
C GLU A 122 11.38 18.32 8.65
N GLY A 123 10.50 17.34 8.41
CA GLY A 123 9.42 16.98 9.34
C GLY A 123 8.03 17.54 8.98
N ASP A 124 7.92 18.55 8.12
CA ASP A 124 6.64 19.08 7.57
C ASP A 124 5.96 18.13 6.55
N GLY A 125 6.27 16.84 6.65
CA GLY A 125 6.03 15.86 5.62
C GLY A 125 4.58 15.36 5.52
N TYR A 126 4.49 14.15 5.01
CA TYR A 126 3.25 13.39 4.81
C TYR A 126 2.52 13.08 6.11
N ILE A 127 1.23 12.78 6.01
CA ILE A 127 0.38 12.41 7.15
C ILE A 127 0.88 11.07 7.73
N SER A 128 1.06 10.98 9.05
CA SER A 128 1.46 9.73 9.69
C SER A 128 0.26 8.79 9.74
N PHE A 129 0.21 7.83 8.84
CA PHE A 129 -0.84 6.81 8.80
C PHE A 129 -0.32 5.55 8.10
N PRO A 130 -0.45 4.37 8.73
CA PRO A 130 0.04 3.12 8.14
C PRO A 130 -0.74 2.82 6.86
N THR A 131 -0.02 2.45 5.80
CA THR A 131 -0.61 2.17 4.49
C THR A 131 -0.22 0.78 4.04
N ILE A 132 -1.23 -0.06 3.76
CA ILE A 132 -1.03 -1.38 3.14
C ILE A 132 -1.26 -1.26 1.63
N PHE A 133 -0.29 -1.67 0.83
CA PHE A 133 -0.43 -1.76 -0.62
C PHE A 133 -0.43 -3.22 -1.08
N LEU A 134 -1.56 -3.67 -1.61
CA LEU A 134 -1.72 -5.06 -2.06
C LEU A 134 -1.62 -5.15 -3.59
N SER A 135 -0.45 -5.54 -4.08
CA SER A 135 -0.22 -5.81 -5.51
C SER A 135 -0.93 -7.07 -5.99
N LEU A 136 -1.25 -7.14 -7.29
CA LEU A 136 -1.75 -8.36 -7.94
C LEU A 136 -0.68 -9.45 -8.06
N LYS A 137 0.61 -9.14 -7.86
CA LYS A 137 1.68 -10.15 -7.81
C LYS A 137 1.41 -11.27 -6.79
N ARG A 138 0.62 -10.98 -5.74
CA ARG A 138 0.21 -11.98 -4.74
C ARG A 138 -0.63 -13.13 -5.31
N LEU A 139 -1.23 -12.92 -6.48
CA LEU A 139 -2.05 -13.91 -7.18
C LEU A 139 -1.20 -14.86 -8.05
N VAL A 140 0.11 -14.65 -8.14
CA VAL A 140 1.01 -15.60 -8.81
C VAL A 140 0.94 -16.95 -8.07
N PRO A 141 0.64 -18.05 -8.78
CA PRO A 141 0.57 -19.38 -8.17
C PRO A 141 1.90 -19.82 -7.56
N MET A 142 1.85 -20.60 -6.48
CA MET A 142 3.06 -21.14 -5.85
C MET A 142 3.84 -22.10 -6.75
N ALA A 143 3.14 -22.82 -7.62
CA ALA A 143 3.77 -23.68 -8.62
C ALA A 143 4.66 -22.93 -9.63
N GLU A 144 4.49 -21.62 -9.81
CA GLU A 144 5.30 -20.80 -10.72
C GLU A 144 6.54 -20.19 -10.04
N GLU A 145 6.66 -20.32 -8.71
CA GLU A 145 7.79 -19.77 -7.97
C GLU A 145 8.98 -20.74 -7.96
N ALA A 146 10.13 -20.27 -8.47
CA ALA A 146 11.34 -21.10 -8.54
C ALA A 146 11.95 -21.45 -7.18
N LYS A 147 11.68 -20.64 -6.15
CA LYS A 147 12.19 -20.85 -4.79
C LYS A 147 11.18 -20.36 -3.76
N ILE A 148 10.91 -21.20 -2.77
CA ILE A 148 10.06 -20.91 -1.63
C ILE A 148 10.90 -21.03 -0.36
N ILE A 149 10.74 -20.06 0.54
CA ILE A 149 11.35 -20.03 1.87
C ILE A 149 10.22 -20.04 2.89
N THR A 150 10.32 -20.92 3.88
CA THR A 150 9.32 -21.06 4.94
C THR A 150 9.87 -20.65 6.29
N ASP A 151 9.01 -20.07 7.13
CA ASP A 151 9.33 -19.69 8.51
C ASP A 151 8.10 -19.78 9.41
N ASP A 152 8.18 -20.65 10.41
CA ASP A 152 7.10 -20.89 11.39
C ASP A 152 7.23 -20.01 12.65
N THR A 153 8.29 -19.19 12.74
CA THR A 153 8.62 -18.41 13.94
C THR A 153 8.15 -16.96 13.89
N LEU A 154 7.52 -16.55 12.79
CA LEU A 154 7.09 -15.17 12.60
C LEU A 154 6.06 -14.71 13.63
N LEU A 155 5.16 -15.61 14.06
CA LEU A 155 4.10 -15.31 15.02
C LEU A 155 4.43 -15.90 16.38
N THR A 156 4.22 -15.12 17.44
CA THR A 156 4.19 -15.62 18.81
C THR A 156 3.03 -16.63 18.99
N PRO A 157 3.05 -17.48 20.04
CA PRO A 157 1.95 -18.40 20.31
C PRO A 157 0.59 -17.69 20.46
N GLU A 158 0.58 -16.51 21.06
CA GLU A 158 -0.60 -15.66 21.22
C GLU A 158 -1.13 -15.15 19.88
N GLU A 159 -0.25 -14.56 19.05
CA GLU A 159 -0.61 -14.06 17.72
C GLU A 159 -1.04 -15.20 16.78
N LEU A 160 -0.42 -16.38 16.89
CA LEU A 160 -0.82 -17.55 16.13
C LEU A 160 -2.23 -18.00 16.51
N SER A 161 -2.57 -17.98 17.80
CA SER A 161 -3.93 -18.30 18.26
C SER A 161 -4.95 -17.32 17.70
N GLU A 162 -4.66 -16.02 17.78
CA GLU A 162 -5.52 -14.97 17.24
C GLU A 162 -5.66 -15.08 15.70
N PHE A 163 -4.55 -15.28 14.99
CA PHE A 163 -4.54 -15.48 13.55
C PHE A 163 -5.47 -16.62 13.14
N LYS A 164 -5.40 -17.78 13.81
CA LYS A 164 -6.26 -18.93 13.51
C LYS A 164 -7.74 -18.60 13.68
N GLN A 165 -8.09 -17.89 14.76
CA GLN A 165 -9.47 -17.47 15.02
C GLN A 165 -9.97 -16.49 13.95
N LEU A 166 -9.18 -15.47 13.64
CA LEU A 166 -9.51 -14.45 12.64
C LEU A 166 -9.63 -15.06 11.24
N HIS A 167 -8.68 -15.91 10.85
CA HIS A 167 -8.69 -16.61 9.57
C HIS A 167 -9.99 -17.40 9.39
N ASN A 168 -10.33 -18.26 10.35
CA ASN A 168 -11.53 -19.11 10.27
C ASN A 168 -12.82 -18.28 10.30
N LYS A 169 -12.85 -17.19 11.06
CA LYS A 169 -13.99 -16.26 11.09
C LYS A 169 -14.18 -15.51 9.77
N ILE A 170 -13.10 -14.97 9.20
CA ILE A 170 -13.13 -14.15 7.98
C ILE A 170 -13.45 -15.01 6.75
N LEU A 171 -12.80 -16.17 6.63
CA LEU A 171 -12.99 -17.08 5.49
C LEU A 171 -14.14 -18.07 5.68
N ILE A 172 -14.80 -18.05 6.84
CA ILE A 172 -15.94 -18.93 7.18
C ILE A 172 -15.51 -20.41 7.07
N VAL A 173 -14.32 -20.72 7.60
CA VAL A 173 -13.74 -22.07 7.60
C VAL A 173 -14.00 -22.73 8.94
N GLN A 174 -14.46 -23.97 8.93
CA GLN A 174 -14.74 -24.74 10.14
C GLN A 174 -13.59 -25.68 10.54
N THR A 175 -12.70 -25.99 9.60
CA THR A 175 -11.57 -26.89 9.84
C THR A 175 -10.57 -26.25 10.81
N PRO A 176 -10.20 -26.94 11.91
CA PRO A 176 -9.17 -26.47 12.81
C PRO A 176 -7.82 -26.34 12.11
N ILE A 177 -7.17 -25.19 12.30
CA ILE A 177 -5.82 -24.94 11.77
C ILE A 177 -4.80 -25.54 12.74
N SER A 178 -3.99 -26.49 12.24
CA SER A 178 -2.92 -27.13 13.02
C SER A 178 -1.71 -26.20 13.14
N SER A 179 -1.24 -25.64 12.02
CA SER A 179 -0.13 -24.69 11.98
C SER A 179 -0.34 -23.58 10.96
N ALA A 180 0.42 -22.50 11.12
CA ALA A 180 0.50 -21.42 10.15
C ALA A 180 1.98 -21.15 9.86
N THR A 181 2.34 -21.19 8.58
CA THR A 181 3.71 -21.11 8.09
C THR A 181 3.84 -19.87 7.23
N THR A 182 4.84 -19.02 7.50
CA THR A 182 5.16 -17.92 6.60
C THR A 182 5.78 -18.48 5.34
N ILE A 183 5.29 -18.05 4.19
CA ILE A 183 5.75 -18.45 2.86
C ILE A 183 6.27 -17.20 2.17
N THR A 184 7.54 -17.21 1.79
CA THR A 184 8.18 -16.12 1.05
C THR A 184 8.78 -16.64 -0.24
N SER A 185 8.45 -15.97 -1.34
CA SER A 185 8.97 -16.21 -2.68
C SER A 185 9.34 -14.89 -3.36
N LYS A 186 9.66 -14.92 -4.65
CA LYS A 186 10.03 -13.70 -5.38
C LYS A 186 8.84 -12.75 -5.53
N ASN A 187 7.63 -13.26 -5.74
CA ASN A 187 6.44 -12.43 -5.98
C ASN A 187 5.40 -12.48 -4.87
N LYS A 188 5.53 -13.39 -3.89
CA LYS A 188 4.55 -13.57 -2.83
C LYS A 188 5.22 -13.62 -1.46
N GLN A 189 4.59 -12.94 -0.51
CA GLN A 189 4.82 -13.15 0.91
C GLN A 189 3.45 -13.28 1.56
N SER A 190 3.23 -14.36 2.30
CA SER A 190 1.94 -14.70 2.90
C SER A 190 2.13 -15.66 4.06
N ILE A 191 1.06 -15.90 4.80
CA ILE A 191 0.96 -17.04 5.71
C ILE A 191 0.11 -18.11 5.04
N GLY A 192 0.64 -19.33 4.98
CA GLY A 192 -0.08 -20.53 4.59
C GLY A 192 -0.56 -21.29 5.82
N VAL A 193 -1.75 -21.89 5.73
CA VAL A 193 -2.34 -22.67 6.82
C VAL A 193 -2.27 -24.15 6.51
N SER A 194 -1.99 -24.94 7.53
CA SER A 194 -2.12 -26.39 7.48
C SER A 194 -3.22 -26.85 8.42
N THR A 195 -3.88 -27.94 8.05
CA THR A 195 -4.96 -28.58 8.79
C THR A 195 -4.70 -30.08 8.83
N GLU A 196 -5.66 -30.86 9.32
CA GLU A 196 -5.64 -32.32 9.21
C GLU A 196 -5.97 -32.82 7.79
N LEU A 197 -6.56 -31.98 6.94
CA LEU A 197 -7.06 -32.37 5.61
C LEU A 197 -6.12 -31.95 4.47
N TYR A 198 -5.41 -30.84 4.64
CA TYR A 198 -4.51 -30.26 3.64
C TYR A 198 -3.43 -29.42 4.32
N ASP A 199 -2.33 -29.20 3.63
CA ASP A 199 -1.25 -28.31 4.05
C ASP A 199 -1.14 -27.07 3.16
N TRP A 200 -0.27 -26.15 3.54
CA TRP A 200 -0.04 -24.94 2.77
C TRP A 200 0.58 -25.17 1.40
N ASN A 201 1.28 -26.29 1.18
CA ASN A 201 2.02 -26.58 -0.05
C ASN A 201 1.11 -27.21 -1.12
N GLN A 202 -0.03 -27.77 -0.71
CA GLN A 202 -1.09 -28.21 -1.60
C GLN A 202 -1.96 -27.05 -2.15
N ASN A 203 -1.80 -25.83 -1.63
CA ASN A 203 -2.62 -24.65 -1.93
C ASN A 203 -1.96 -23.61 -2.86
#